data_AF-A0A6J5JM00-F1
#
_entry.id   AF-A0A6J5JM00-F1
#
_cell.length_a   1.000
_cell.length_b   1.000
_cell.length_c   1.000
_cell.angle_alpha   90.00
_cell.angle_beta   90.00
_cell.angle_gamma   90.00
#
_symmetry.space_group_name_H-M   'P 1'
#
loop_
_entity.id
_entity.type
_entity.pdbx_description
1 polymer ?
#
loop_
_entity_poly.entity_id
_entity_poly.type
_entity_poly.pdbx_seq_one_letter_code
_entity_poly.pdbx_strand_id
1 'polypeptide(L)'
;MLRAGRELIEQHGDFGDVVIADVIRAAGTSTGAFYCRFKDKDAFVSAVMDATFIELRADADKTIEEDAVWRSGDARAITGGIVHHYTDMCRCNRGVFKAVLRYIAPSAPDSHPMRLLDHHIKDLVVPVLAPLLTGRSTKVAAQEIRSAIQMISSTLAMAVLTDPGPMRFEDGTLERQLLLLMQRYLRID
;
A
#
# COMPACT_ATOMS: atom_id res chain seq x y z
N MET A 1 -10.14 -11.54 -16.62
CA MET A 1 -10.31 -10.09 -16.90
C MET A 1 -9.69 -9.24 -15.81
N LEU A 2 -10.10 -9.36 -14.54
CA LEU A 2 -9.56 -8.50 -13.46
C LEU A 2 -8.03 -8.60 -13.31
N ARG A 3 -7.47 -9.82 -13.26
CA ARG A 3 -6.01 -10.03 -13.23
C ARG A 3 -5.29 -9.39 -14.42
N ALA A 4 -5.78 -9.62 -15.64
CA ALA A 4 -5.22 -9.00 -16.86
C ALA A 4 -5.32 -7.47 -16.82
N GLY A 5 -6.41 -6.92 -16.25
CA GLY A 5 -6.55 -5.49 -15.99
C GLY A 5 -5.50 -4.98 -15.01
N ARG A 6 -5.30 -5.66 -13.88
CA ARG A 6 -4.28 -5.33 -12.88
C ARG A 6 -2.88 -5.33 -13.49
N GLU A 7 -2.54 -6.36 -14.27
CA GLU A 7 -1.24 -6.47 -14.96
C GLU A 7 -1.02 -5.29 -15.93
N LEU A 8 -2.03 -4.92 -16.72
CA LEU A 8 -1.95 -3.78 -17.63
C LEU A 8 -1.84 -2.45 -16.86
N ILE A 9 -2.58 -2.27 -15.77
CA ILE A 9 -2.46 -1.08 -14.91
C ILE A 9 -1.06 -0.99 -14.31
N GLU A 10 -0.52 -2.10 -13.83
CA GLU A 10 0.82 -2.17 -13.25
C GLU A 10 1.90 -1.76 -14.26
N GLN A 11 1.73 -2.13 -15.54
CA GLN A 11 2.68 -1.75 -16.61
C GLN A 11 2.64 -0.25 -16.94
N HIS A 12 1.46 0.36 -16.99
CA HIS A 12 1.31 1.74 -17.46
C HIS A 12 1.39 2.77 -16.33
N GLY A 13 0.96 2.41 -15.12
CA GLY A 13 0.87 3.33 -13.99
C GLY A 13 -0.18 4.42 -14.15
N ASP A 14 -1.16 4.20 -15.03
CA ASP A 14 -2.25 5.11 -15.34
C ASP A 14 -3.49 4.33 -15.79
N PHE A 15 -4.67 4.67 -15.26
CA PHE A 15 -5.92 4.06 -15.69
C PHE A 15 -6.33 4.53 -17.09
N GLY A 16 -5.95 5.75 -17.48
CA GLY A 16 -6.22 6.33 -18.79
C GLY A 16 -5.65 5.50 -19.93
N ASP A 17 -4.49 4.87 -19.71
CA ASP A 17 -3.75 4.12 -20.73
C ASP A 17 -4.25 2.67 -20.90
N VAL A 18 -5.14 2.19 -20.03
CA VAL A 18 -5.71 0.84 -20.16
C VAL A 18 -6.68 0.77 -21.34
N VAL A 19 -6.32 0.01 -22.37
CA VAL A 19 -7.18 -0.23 -23.55
C VAL A 19 -8.01 -1.50 -23.34
N ILE A 20 -9.35 -1.39 -23.43
CA ILE A 20 -10.26 -2.53 -23.20
C ILE A 20 -10.02 -3.68 -24.18
N ALA A 21 -9.67 -3.38 -25.43
CA ALA A 21 -9.33 -4.41 -26.42
C ALA A 21 -8.10 -5.25 -25.99
N ASP A 22 -7.12 -4.63 -25.34
CA ASP A 22 -5.93 -5.32 -24.85
C ASP A 22 -6.25 -6.16 -23.62
N VAL A 23 -7.11 -5.67 -22.72
CA VAL A 23 -7.64 -6.46 -21.59
C VAL A 23 -8.36 -7.72 -22.10
N ILE A 24 -9.23 -7.57 -23.10
CA ILE A 24 -9.99 -8.68 -23.69
C ILE A 24 -9.03 -9.71 -24.30
N ARG A 25 -8.02 -9.24 -25.05
CA ARG A 25 -7.00 -10.10 -25.65
C ARG A 25 -6.19 -10.83 -24.59
N ALA A 26 -5.65 -10.12 -23.61
CA ALA A 26 -4.85 -10.67 -22.52
C ALA A 26 -5.63 -11.65 -21.64
N ALA A 27 -6.94 -11.41 -21.45
CA ALA A 27 -7.81 -12.30 -20.70
C ALA A 27 -8.36 -13.49 -21.51
N GLY A 28 -8.06 -13.60 -22.81
CA GLY A 28 -8.54 -14.69 -23.67
C GLY A 28 -10.07 -14.73 -23.80
N THR A 29 -10.72 -13.57 -23.84
CA THR A 29 -12.19 -13.44 -23.81
C THR A 29 -12.71 -12.67 -25.03
N SER A 30 -14.03 -12.45 -25.12
CA SER A 30 -14.67 -11.64 -26.17
C SER A 30 -15.14 -10.27 -25.66
N THR A 31 -15.37 -9.35 -26.60
CA THR A 31 -16.00 -8.05 -26.36
C THR A 31 -17.39 -8.18 -25.73
N GLY A 32 -18.21 -9.12 -26.22
CA GLY A 32 -19.53 -9.39 -25.64
C GLY A 32 -19.43 -9.81 -24.17
N ALA A 33 -18.50 -10.73 -23.85
CA ALA A 33 -18.30 -11.19 -22.47
C ALA A 33 -17.81 -10.08 -21.52
N PHE A 34 -17.08 -9.09 -22.04
CA PHE A 34 -16.69 -7.90 -21.28
C PHE A 34 -17.90 -7.03 -20.96
N TYR A 35 -18.66 -6.61 -21.98
CA TYR A 35 -19.80 -5.71 -21.78
C TYR A 35 -21.00 -6.36 -21.07
N CYS A 36 -21.06 -7.69 -21.01
CA CYS A 36 -21.99 -8.39 -20.12
C CYS A 36 -21.64 -8.24 -18.63
N ARG A 37 -20.37 -7.97 -18.28
CA ARG A 37 -19.90 -7.86 -16.88
C ARG A 37 -19.66 -6.42 -16.45
N PHE A 38 -19.13 -5.59 -17.35
CA PHE A 38 -18.75 -4.22 -17.07
C PHE A 38 -19.44 -3.31 -18.07
N LYS A 39 -20.20 -2.34 -17.57
CA LYS A 39 -20.93 -1.38 -18.41
C LYS A 39 -19.99 -0.54 -19.28
N ASP A 40 -18.87 -0.14 -18.70
CA ASP A 40 -17.87 0.74 -19.30
C ASP A 40 -16.49 0.48 -18.69
N LYS A 41 -15.50 1.26 -19.15
CA LYS A 41 -14.12 1.18 -18.67
C LYS A 41 -14.02 1.57 -17.19
N ASP A 42 -14.78 2.55 -16.72
CA ASP A 42 -14.72 3.03 -15.35
C ASP A 42 -15.23 1.97 -14.37
N ALA A 43 -16.34 1.31 -14.69
CA ALA A 43 -16.86 0.18 -13.91
C ALA A 43 -15.86 -0.99 -13.86
N PHE A 44 -15.16 -1.25 -14.97
CA PHE A 44 -14.09 -2.25 -15.00
C PHE A 44 -12.90 -1.86 -14.11
N VAL A 45 -12.40 -0.62 -14.22
CA VAL A 45 -11.28 -0.13 -13.41
C VAL A 45 -11.64 -0.16 -11.93
N SER A 46 -12.85 0.26 -11.54
CA SER A 46 -13.33 0.16 -10.16
C SER A 46 -13.30 -1.29 -9.65
N ALA A 47 -13.82 -2.25 -10.43
CA ALA A 47 -13.80 -3.66 -10.04
C ALA A 47 -12.38 -4.23 -9.93
N VAL A 48 -11.44 -3.77 -10.76
CA VAL A 48 -10.02 -4.16 -10.66
C VAL A 48 -9.40 -3.58 -9.38
N MET A 49 -9.67 -2.31 -9.06
CA MET A 49 -9.20 -1.69 -7.83
C MET A 49 -9.75 -2.42 -6.60
N ASP A 50 -11.05 -2.65 -6.54
CA ASP A 50 -11.68 -3.33 -5.40
C ASP A 50 -11.07 -4.71 -5.16
N ALA A 51 -10.92 -5.52 -6.20
CA ALA A 51 -10.28 -6.83 -6.11
C ALA A 51 -8.80 -6.72 -5.67
N THR A 52 -8.05 -5.77 -6.22
CA THR A 52 -6.63 -5.58 -5.89
C THR A 52 -6.45 -5.17 -4.43
N PHE A 53 -7.26 -4.26 -3.90
CA PHE A 53 -7.17 -3.84 -2.50
C PHE A 53 -7.73 -4.88 -1.51
N ILE A 54 -8.62 -5.77 -1.96
CA ILE A 54 -8.98 -6.97 -1.18
C ILE A 54 -7.76 -7.90 -1.05
N GLU A 55 -7.08 -8.19 -2.15
CA GLU A 55 -5.86 -9.02 -2.15
C GLU A 55 -4.77 -8.41 -1.26
N LEU A 56 -4.49 -7.11 -1.40
CA LEU A 56 -3.47 -6.43 -0.59
C LEU A 56 -3.76 -6.45 0.91
N ARG A 57 -5.03 -6.35 1.33
CA ARG A 57 -5.40 -6.49 2.75
C ARG A 57 -5.18 -7.91 3.25
N ALA A 58 -5.57 -8.91 2.47
CA ALA A 58 -5.35 -10.32 2.81
C ALA A 58 -3.85 -10.65 2.89
N ASP A 59 -3.03 -10.08 2.01
CA ASP A 59 -1.57 -10.24 2.05
C ASP A 59 -0.97 -9.57 3.29
N ALA A 60 -1.49 -8.41 3.72
CA ALA A 60 -1.08 -7.76 4.97
C ALA A 60 -1.44 -8.60 6.20
N ASP A 61 -2.67 -9.12 6.26
CA ASP A 61 -3.12 -10.03 7.33
C ASP A 61 -2.19 -11.25 7.42
N LYS A 62 -1.96 -11.90 6.29
CA LYS A 62 -1.08 -13.07 6.19
C LYS A 62 0.35 -12.76 6.60
N THR A 63 0.92 -11.64 6.13
CA THR A 63 2.29 -11.24 6.47
C THR A 63 2.44 -11.05 7.97
N ILE A 64 1.48 -10.39 8.60
CA ILE A 64 1.52 -10.10 10.05
C ILE A 64 1.27 -11.36 10.87
N GLU A 65 0.42 -12.27 10.38
CA GLU A 65 0.15 -13.55 11.02
C GLU A 65 1.29 -14.55 10.87
N GLU A 66 1.97 -14.65 9.74
CA GLU A 66 2.95 -15.71 9.49
C GLU A 66 4.38 -15.34 9.88
N ASP A 67 4.77 -14.06 9.78
CA ASP A 67 6.13 -13.64 10.07
C ASP A 67 6.41 -13.57 11.59
N ALA A 68 7.47 -14.24 12.02
CA ALA A 68 7.90 -14.29 13.42
C ALA A 68 8.32 -12.91 13.98
N VAL A 69 8.70 -11.94 13.13
CA VAL A 69 9.06 -10.57 13.55
C VAL A 69 7.96 -9.94 14.38
N TRP A 70 6.69 -10.14 14.02
CA TRP A 70 5.54 -9.54 14.71
C TRP A 70 5.28 -10.13 16.10
N ARG A 71 5.89 -11.28 16.40
CA ARG A 71 5.82 -11.94 17.72
C ARG A 71 7.16 -11.92 18.47
N SER A 72 8.16 -11.22 17.94
CA SER A 72 9.52 -11.20 18.49
C SER A 72 9.61 -10.52 19.86
N GLY A 73 8.67 -9.62 20.19
CA GLY A 73 8.77 -8.77 21.37
C GLY A 73 9.85 -7.68 21.25
N ASP A 74 10.46 -7.53 20.07
CA ASP A 74 11.51 -6.54 19.79
C ASP A 74 10.95 -5.38 18.97
N ALA A 75 10.85 -4.21 19.60
CA ALA A 75 10.35 -2.98 18.96
C ALA A 75 11.21 -2.57 17.73
N ARG A 76 12.52 -2.84 17.77
CA ARG A 76 13.44 -2.54 16.66
C ARG A 76 13.19 -3.45 15.47
N ALA A 77 12.98 -4.74 15.72
CA ALA A 77 12.60 -5.70 14.68
C ALA A 77 11.22 -5.37 14.08
N ILE A 78 10.22 -5.09 14.92
CA ILE A 78 8.85 -4.77 14.47
C ILE A 78 8.82 -3.48 13.64
N THR A 79 9.54 -2.43 14.04
CA THR A 79 9.64 -1.21 13.21
C THR A 79 10.34 -1.46 11.87
N GLY A 80 11.34 -2.36 11.85
CA GLY A 80 11.92 -2.89 10.61
C GLY A 80 10.88 -3.56 9.72
N GLY A 81 10.08 -4.48 10.27
CA GLY A 81 9.00 -5.18 9.57
C GLY A 81 7.94 -4.23 9.00
N ILE A 82 7.56 -3.19 9.74
CA ILE A 82 6.61 -2.16 9.26
C ILE A 82 7.17 -1.44 8.03
N VAL A 83 8.39 -0.90 8.13
CA VAL A 83 8.98 -0.15 7.01
C VAL A 83 9.22 -1.04 5.80
N HIS A 84 9.68 -2.27 6.02
CA HIS A 84 9.86 -3.26 4.96
C HIS A 84 8.54 -3.58 4.26
N HIS A 85 7.47 -3.87 5.02
CA HIS A 85 6.16 -4.18 4.46
C HIS A 85 5.64 -3.04 3.56
N TYR A 86 5.68 -1.80 4.02
CA TYR A 86 5.22 -0.65 3.23
C TYR A 86 6.07 -0.42 1.96
N THR A 87 7.39 -0.53 2.08
CA THR A 87 8.30 -0.32 0.94
C THR A 87 8.17 -1.43 -0.10
N ASP A 88 8.07 -2.68 0.33
CA ASP A 88 7.89 -3.82 -0.55
C ASP A 88 6.51 -3.80 -1.24
N MET A 89 5.45 -3.46 -0.50
CA MET A 89 4.12 -3.27 -1.08
C MET A 89 4.12 -2.21 -2.18
N CYS A 90 4.81 -1.08 -1.99
CA CYS A 90 4.97 -0.06 -3.03
C CYS A 90 5.85 -0.53 -4.20
N ARG A 91 6.88 -1.35 -3.95
CA ARG A 91 7.77 -1.88 -4.97
C ARG A 91 7.03 -2.88 -5.88
N CYS A 92 6.23 -3.77 -5.30
CA CYS A 92 5.51 -4.84 -5.98
C CYS A 92 4.22 -4.37 -6.68
N ASN A 93 3.71 -3.17 -6.34
CA ASN A 93 2.46 -2.62 -6.88
C ASN A 93 2.62 -1.15 -7.33
N ARG A 94 3.81 -0.82 -7.86
CA ARG A 94 4.19 0.57 -8.17
C ARG A 94 3.23 1.20 -9.18
N GLY A 95 2.89 0.49 -10.25
CA GLY A 95 2.00 0.98 -11.29
C GLY A 95 0.58 1.15 -10.79
N VAL A 96 0.03 0.16 -10.09
CA VAL A 96 -1.30 0.26 -9.47
C VAL A 96 -1.36 1.44 -8.51
N PHE A 97 -0.39 1.59 -7.61
CA PHE A 97 -0.39 2.71 -6.65
C PHE A 97 -0.24 4.06 -7.35
N LYS A 98 0.61 4.15 -8.37
CA LYS A 98 0.75 5.36 -9.17
C LYS A 98 -0.56 5.73 -9.87
N ALA A 99 -1.26 4.75 -10.44
CA ALA A 99 -2.54 4.96 -11.09
C ALA A 99 -3.61 5.43 -10.09
N VAL A 100 -3.71 4.77 -8.93
CA VAL A 100 -4.64 5.14 -7.85
C VAL A 100 -4.36 6.55 -7.33
N LEU A 101 -3.09 6.89 -7.09
CA LEU A 101 -2.71 8.21 -6.57
C LEU A 101 -2.95 9.35 -7.58
N ARG A 102 -2.83 9.08 -8.88
CA ARG A 102 -3.20 10.02 -9.95
C ARG A 102 -4.70 10.16 -10.12
N TYR A 103 -5.43 9.08 -9.84
CA TYR A 103 -6.87 9.05 -9.90
C TYR A 103 -7.48 9.76 -8.71
N ILE A 104 -7.52 11.09 -8.81
CA ILE A 104 -8.29 11.94 -7.90
C ILE A 104 -9.77 11.75 -8.26
N ALA A 105 -10.36 10.65 -7.82
CA ALA A 105 -11.82 10.56 -7.80
C ALA A 105 -12.35 11.66 -6.88
N PRO A 106 -13.50 12.29 -7.19
CA PRO A 106 -14.19 13.22 -6.28
C PRO A 106 -14.68 12.60 -4.96
N SER A 107 -14.24 11.38 -4.64
CA SER A 107 -14.70 10.61 -3.50
C SER A 107 -14.29 11.27 -2.19
N ALA A 108 -15.16 11.10 -1.18
CA ALA A 108 -14.87 11.51 0.19
C ALA A 108 -13.47 10.98 0.59
N PRO A 109 -12.58 11.83 1.15
CA PRO A 109 -11.21 11.43 1.45
C PRO A 109 -11.09 10.14 2.26
N ASP A 110 -12.09 9.77 3.05
CA ASP A 110 -12.07 8.59 3.90
C ASP A 110 -12.42 7.28 3.19
N SER A 111 -12.98 7.34 1.97
CA SER A 111 -13.26 6.14 1.16
C SER A 111 -12.16 5.81 0.16
N HIS A 112 -11.04 6.54 0.18
CA HIS A 112 -9.93 6.30 -0.74
C HIS A 112 -9.26 4.93 -0.44
N PRO A 113 -9.11 4.02 -1.42
CA PRO A 113 -8.63 2.66 -1.19
C PRO A 113 -7.30 2.57 -0.44
N MET A 114 -6.34 3.44 -0.77
CA MET A 114 -5.05 3.48 -0.07
C MET A 114 -5.16 3.88 1.41
N ARG A 115 -6.13 4.74 1.77
CA ARG A 115 -6.35 5.12 3.17
C ARG A 115 -7.00 3.99 3.95
N LEU A 116 -7.93 3.25 3.33
CA LEU A 116 -8.51 2.05 3.93
C LEU A 116 -7.46 0.97 4.17
N LEU A 117 -6.55 0.75 3.21
CA LEU A 117 -5.43 -0.17 3.38
C LEU A 117 -4.46 0.28 4.48
N ASP A 118 -4.07 1.55 4.50
CA ASP A 118 -3.19 2.11 5.53
C ASP A 118 -3.81 2.03 6.94
N HIS A 119 -5.13 2.27 7.06
CA HIS A 119 -5.85 2.10 8.31
C HIS A 119 -5.86 0.63 8.78
N HIS A 120 -6.14 -0.30 7.86
CA HIS A 120 -6.11 -1.74 8.14
C HIS A 120 -4.75 -2.18 8.68
N ILE A 121 -3.65 -1.79 8.03
CA ILE A 121 -2.30 -2.14 8.49
C ILE A 121 -2.02 -1.52 9.87
N LYS A 122 -2.41 -0.27 10.11
CA LYS A 122 -2.26 0.39 11.42
C LYS A 122 -2.99 -0.38 12.53
N ASP A 123 -4.19 -0.87 12.26
CA ASP A 123 -4.98 -1.62 13.25
C ASP A 123 -4.37 -2.98 13.58
N LEU A 124 -3.62 -3.57 12.66
CA LEU A 124 -2.84 -4.79 12.92
C LEU A 124 -1.58 -4.52 13.74
N VAL A 125 -0.81 -3.48 13.39
CA VAL A 125 0.56 -3.29 13.95
C VAL A 125 0.59 -2.46 15.24
N VAL A 126 -0.35 -1.53 15.44
CA VAL A 126 -0.39 -0.67 16.63
C VAL A 126 -0.56 -1.48 17.92
N PRO A 127 -1.48 -2.47 18.01
CA PRO A 127 -1.62 -3.30 19.21
C PRO A 127 -0.36 -4.11 19.55
N VAL A 128 0.44 -4.45 18.54
CA VAL A 128 1.68 -5.22 18.69
C VAL A 128 2.83 -4.35 19.20
N LEU A 129 3.01 -3.16 18.61
CA LEU A 129 4.16 -2.29 18.93
C LEU A 129 3.93 -1.40 20.16
N ALA A 130 2.70 -0.91 20.37
CA ALA A 130 2.41 0.05 21.44
C ALA A 130 2.81 -0.44 22.86
N PRO A 131 2.59 -1.71 23.24
CA PRO A 131 3.01 -2.22 24.55
C PRO A 131 4.53 -2.24 24.77
N LEU A 132 5.32 -2.28 23.68
CA LEU A 132 6.78 -2.33 23.74
C LEU A 132 7.41 -0.94 23.92
N LEU A 133 6.64 0.13 23.67
CA LEU A 133 7.10 1.50 23.85
C LEU A 133 6.96 1.93 25.31
N THR A 134 7.99 1.68 26.11
CA THR A 134 8.02 2.03 27.54
C THR A 134 8.05 3.55 27.77
N GLY A 135 7.70 3.98 28.98
CA GLY A 135 7.78 5.39 29.40
C GLY A 135 6.67 6.31 28.88
N ARG A 136 5.63 5.76 28.22
CA ARG A 136 4.48 6.52 27.71
C ARG A 136 3.17 5.73 27.92
N SER A 137 2.03 6.42 27.91
CA SER A 137 0.72 5.75 27.99
C SER A 137 0.39 5.05 26.67
N THR A 138 -0.43 3.99 26.71
CA THR A 138 -0.86 3.25 25.52
C THR A 138 -1.49 4.17 24.46
N LYS A 139 -2.26 5.18 24.87
CA LYS A 139 -2.87 6.16 23.97
C LYS A 139 -1.82 7.02 23.25
N VAL A 140 -0.79 7.46 23.98
CA VAL A 140 0.31 8.26 23.40
C VAL A 140 1.14 7.39 22.45
N ALA A 141 1.54 6.19 22.86
CA ALA A 141 2.25 5.24 22.00
C ALA A 141 1.50 4.96 20.69
N ALA A 142 0.19 4.66 20.79
CA ALA A 142 -0.64 4.37 19.64
C ALA A 142 -0.75 5.56 18.68
N GLN A 143 -0.82 6.79 19.21
CA GLN A 143 -0.86 8.00 18.38
C GLN A 143 0.49 8.24 17.67
N GLU A 144 1.60 8.11 18.39
CA GLU A 144 2.96 8.26 17.82
C GLU A 144 3.21 7.22 16.73
N ILE A 145 2.83 5.96 16.93
CA ILE A 145 2.96 4.92 15.90
C ILE A 145 2.15 5.28 14.65
N ARG A 146 0.88 5.70 14.82
CA ARG A 146 0.03 6.12 13.68
C ARG A 146 0.63 7.32 12.93
N SER A 147 1.21 8.27 13.65
CA SER A 147 1.90 9.42 13.07
C SER A 147 3.19 9.02 12.33
N ALA A 148 3.98 8.10 12.88
CA ALA A 148 5.16 7.54 12.23
C ALA A 148 4.80 6.85 10.90
N ILE A 149 3.77 6.01 10.92
CA ILE A 149 3.28 5.33 9.72
C ILE A 149 2.74 6.33 8.70
N GLN A 150 2.04 7.39 9.12
CA GLN A 150 1.58 8.44 8.21
C GLN A 150 2.75 9.15 7.50
N MET A 151 3.85 9.43 8.21
CA MET A 151 5.05 10.03 7.61
C MET A 151 5.66 9.08 6.56
N ILE A 152 5.73 7.78 6.87
CA ILE A 152 6.20 6.74 5.95
C ILE A 152 5.30 6.69 4.70
N SER A 153 4.00 6.49 4.88
CA SER A 153 3.06 6.30 3.76
C SER A 153 2.93 7.54 2.88
N SER A 154 2.99 8.75 3.46
CA SER A 154 3.00 10.00 2.70
C SER A 154 4.28 10.17 1.87
N THR A 155 5.43 9.81 2.44
CA THR A 155 6.72 9.87 1.74
C THR A 155 6.74 8.86 0.59
N LEU A 156 6.27 7.64 0.82
CA LEU A 156 6.18 6.61 -0.22
C LEU A 156 5.21 6.99 -1.33
N ALA A 157 4.04 7.54 -1.00
CA ALA A 157 3.08 8.02 -2.01
C ALA A 157 3.71 9.09 -2.92
N MET A 158 4.43 10.06 -2.34
CA MET A 158 5.12 11.08 -3.12
C MET A 158 6.24 10.49 -3.98
N ALA A 159 7.02 9.56 -3.43
CA ALA A 159 8.11 8.91 -4.15
C ALA A 159 7.60 8.01 -5.30
N VAL A 160 6.45 7.34 -5.14
CA VAL A 160 5.81 6.56 -6.21
C VAL A 160 5.34 7.46 -7.35
N LEU A 161 4.76 8.61 -7.02
CA LEU A 161 4.25 9.57 -8.00
C LEU A 161 5.36 10.28 -8.79
N THR A 162 6.38 10.75 -8.08
CA THR A 162 7.33 11.75 -8.62
C THR A 162 8.79 11.36 -8.57
N ASP A 163 9.17 10.34 -7.77
CA ASP A 163 10.56 9.95 -7.47
C ASP A 163 11.54 11.13 -7.39
N PRO A 164 11.31 12.10 -6.47
CA PRO A 164 11.98 13.39 -6.53
C PRO A 164 13.47 13.33 -6.11
N GLY A 165 13.91 12.22 -5.52
CA GLY A 165 15.20 12.11 -4.81
C GLY A 165 15.24 12.98 -3.53
N PRO A 166 16.31 12.91 -2.72
CA PRO A 166 17.49 12.04 -2.82
C PRO A 166 17.27 10.60 -2.32
N MET A 167 16.12 10.32 -1.70
CA MET A 167 15.76 8.98 -1.20
C MET A 167 15.09 8.17 -2.31
N ARG A 168 15.88 7.52 -3.16
CA ARG A 168 15.35 6.73 -4.29
C ARG A 168 14.84 5.36 -3.83
N PHE A 169 13.87 4.83 -4.56
CA PHE A 169 13.37 3.47 -4.35
C PHE A 169 14.38 2.40 -4.76
N GLU A 170 15.13 2.62 -5.84
CA GLU A 170 15.93 1.60 -6.53
C GLU A 170 17.21 1.20 -5.78
N ASP A 171 17.79 2.11 -4.99
CA ASP A 171 19.07 1.90 -4.30
C ASP A 171 18.90 1.49 -2.82
N GLY A 172 17.65 1.30 -2.36
CA GLY A 172 17.33 0.93 -0.98
C GLY A 172 17.60 2.03 0.06
N THR A 173 17.99 3.24 -0.38
CA THR A 173 18.22 4.36 0.54
C THR A 173 16.93 4.78 1.22
N LEU A 174 15.82 4.78 0.49
CA LEU A 174 14.51 5.17 1.02
C LEU A 174 14.09 4.31 2.21
N GLU A 175 14.14 2.98 2.09
CA GLU A 175 13.77 2.05 3.15
C GLU A 175 14.61 2.27 4.41
N ARG A 176 15.93 2.42 4.25
CA ARG A 176 16.85 2.67 5.36
C ARG A 176 16.56 3.99 6.07
N GLN A 177 16.31 5.07 5.33
CA GLN A 177 16.04 6.38 5.92
C GLN A 177 14.68 6.42 6.63
N LEU A 178 13.67 5.76 6.07
CA LEU A 178 12.35 5.64 6.71
C LEU A 178 12.43 4.85 8.02
N LEU A 179 13.24 3.78 8.06
CA LEU A 179 13.48 3.03 9.29
C LEU A 179 14.16 3.88 10.36
N LEU A 180 15.23 4.59 10.00
CA LEU A 180 15.92 5.50 10.91
C LEU A 180 14.99 6.59 11.44
N LEU A 181 14.15 7.18 10.57
CA LEU A 181 13.18 8.20 10.95
C LEU A 181 12.17 7.64 11.95
N MET A 182 11.58 6.48 11.66
CA MET A 182 10.59 5.83 12.53
C MET A 182 11.18 5.51 13.91
N GLN A 183 12.35 4.87 13.96
CA GLN A 183 12.98 4.49 15.23
C GLN A 183 13.36 5.72 16.06
N ARG A 184 13.90 6.78 15.43
CA ARG A 184 14.23 8.03 16.13
C ARG A 184 12.99 8.75 16.63
N TYR A 185 11.94 8.85 15.80
CA TYR A 185 10.69 9.49 16.20
C TYR A 185 10.02 8.75 17.38
N LEU A 186 10.03 7.42 17.35
CA LEU A 186 9.48 6.59 18.42
C LEU A 186 10.42 6.44 19.63
N ARG A 187 11.65 6.95 19.57
CA ARG A 187 12.67 6.83 20.63
C ARG A 187 12.96 5.37 20.98
N ILE A 188 13.19 4.56 19.95
CA ILE A 188 13.63 3.16 20.07
C ILE A 188 15.14 3.14 19.90
N ASP A 189 15.84 2.69 20.95
CA ASP A 189 17.30 2.62 21.03
C ASP A 189 17.90 1.39 20.33
#